data_AF-A0A938LJ33-F1
#
_entry.id   AF-A0A938LJ33-F1
#
_cell.length_a   1.000
_cell.length_b   1.000
_cell.length_c   1.000
_cell.angle_alpha   90.00
_cell.angle_beta   90.00
_cell.angle_gamma   90.00
#
_symmetry.space_group_name_H-M   'P 1'
#
loop_
_entity.id
_entity.type
_entity.pdbx_description
1 polymer ?
#
loop_
_entity_poly.entity_id
_entity_poly.type
_entity_poly.pdbx_seq_one_letter_code
_entity_poly.pdbx_strand_id
1 'polypeptide(L)'
;MGFNLPHLEKTTCLNLTVCGEVKDRVCKARLAKARVMVAKYHSGHKTGYLRVMPRNLGKHLHVDCARREFFAESESKLPKVTQSKAKALQVLEACCGSNIDATVAGYFRLDSHKLPERGIIRSLSTETGSAGLRVRLTAGTLSVSGAPITTVRWAVRGKKERMLLQVVGERSFTVSETYLEEALQWIGTMFQKFILGTPGNGDR
;
A
#
# COMPACT_ATOMS: atom_id res chain seq x y z
N MET A 1 -22.47 -2.99 -10.81
CA MET A 1 -21.09 -2.80 -11.28
C MET A 1 -20.20 -3.18 -10.11
N GLY A 2 -19.22 -4.06 -10.30
CA GLY A 2 -18.49 -4.69 -9.18
C GLY A 2 -17.02 -4.32 -9.21
N PHE A 3 -16.51 -3.68 -8.16
CA PHE A 3 -15.08 -3.39 -8.08
C PHE A 3 -14.25 -4.65 -7.89
N ASN A 4 -13.17 -4.75 -8.66
CA ASN A 4 -12.16 -5.77 -8.48
C ASN A 4 -11.28 -5.38 -7.29
N LEU A 5 -11.25 -6.26 -6.29
CA LEU A 5 -10.34 -6.09 -5.16
C LEU A 5 -9.00 -6.74 -5.49
N PRO A 6 -7.88 -6.09 -5.16
CA PRO A 6 -6.56 -6.56 -5.57
C PRO A 6 -6.19 -7.90 -4.94
N HIS A 7 -5.62 -8.78 -5.77
CA HIS A 7 -5.07 -10.09 -5.38
C HIS A 7 -3.70 -9.97 -4.70
N LEU A 8 -3.66 -9.41 -3.49
CA LEU A 8 -2.42 -9.20 -2.73
C LEU A 8 -1.67 -10.49 -2.39
N GLU A 9 -2.36 -11.63 -2.32
CA GLU A 9 -1.75 -12.93 -2.00
C GLU A 9 -0.68 -13.37 -3.01
N LYS A 10 -0.81 -12.95 -4.27
CA LYS A 10 0.14 -13.27 -5.36
C LYS A 10 1.34 -12.32 -5.39
N THR A 11 1.44 -11.44 -4.40
CA THR A 11 2.47 -10.38 -4.35
C THR A 11 3.17 -10.36 -2.99
N THR A 12 4.29 -9.64 -2.92
CA THR A 12 4.97 -9.31 -1.66
C THR A 12 4.29 -8.14 -0.91
N CYS A 13 3.28 -7.50 -1.54
CA CYS A 13 2.50 -6.43 -0.94
C CYS A 13 1.54 -7.00 0.11
N LEU A 14 1.58 -6.42 1.30
CA LEU A 14 0.73 -6.75 2.44
C LEU A 14 -0.40 -5.75 2.65
N ASN A 15 -0.17 -4.50 2.28
CA ASN A 15 -1.18 -3.47 2.35
C ASN A 15 -0.99 -2.50 1.18
N LEU A 16 -2.08 -2.24 0.46
CA LEU A 16 -2.19 -1.17 -0.52
C LEU A 16 -3.08 -0.09 0.09
N THR A 17 -2.62 1.15 0.03
CA THR A 17 -3.39 2.33 0.37
C THR A 17 -3.46 3.23 -0.85
N VAL A 18 -4.68 3.66 -1.22
CA VAL A 18 -4.93 4.68 -2.24
C VAL A 18 -5.71 5.79 -1.57
N CYS A 19 -5.15 6.99 -1.51
CA CYS A 19 -5.79 8.16 -0.93
C CYS A 19 -5.63 9.34 -1.87
N GLY A 20 -6.73 9.89 -2.37
CA GLY A 20 -6.66 10.99 -3.32
C GLY A 20 -7.79 11.98 -3.17
N GLU A 21 -7.53 13.23 -3.54
CA GLU A 21 -8.58 14.23 -3.66
C GLU A 21 -9.45 13.87 -4.87
N VAL A 22 -10.75 13.73 -4.64
CA VAL A 22 -11.69 13.53 -5.75
C VAL A 22 -11.93 14.86 -6.44
N LYS A 23 -12.10 14.89 -7.76
CA LYS A 23 -12.43 16.12 -8.48
C LYS A 23 -13.93 16.30 -8.69
N ASP A 24 -14.68 15.20 -8.77
CA ASP A 24 -16.13 15.21 -8.97
C ASP A 24 -16.92 15.69 -7.74
N ARG A 25 -17.89 16.59 -7.97
CA ARG A 25 -18.70 17.20 -6.92
C ARG A 25 -19.73 16.22 -6.34
N VAL A 26 -20.26 15.30 -7.16
CA VAL A 26 -21.27 14.33 -6.74
C VAL A 26 -20.66 13.31 -5.80
N CYS A 27 -19.50 12.74 -6.15
CA CYS A 27 -18.72 11.87 -5.29
C CYS A 27 -18.33 12.59 -3.98
N LYS A 28 -17.83 13.83 -4.03
CA LYS A 28 -17.53 14.62 -2.81
C LYS A 28 -18.74 14.71 -1.87
N ALA A 29 -19.92 15.04 -2.41
CA ALA A 29 -21.15 15.16 -1.61
C ALA A 29 -21.57 13.82 -0.98
N ARG A 30 -21.35 12.70 -1.68
CA ARG A 30 -21.61 11.36 -1.14
C ARG A 30 -20.59 10.96 -0.08
N LEU A 31 -19.30 11.21 -0.32
CA LEU A 31 -18.22 10.96 0.65
C LEU A 31 -18.41 11.76 1.94
N ALA A 32 -18.85 13.01 1.85
CA ALA A 32 -19.12 13.84 3.04
C ALA A 32 -20.17 13.22 3.99
N LYS A 33 -21.06 12.36 3.47
CA LYS A 33 -22.08 11.64 4.25
C LYS A 33 -21.67 10.22 4.61
N ALA A 34 -20.61 9.69 3.99
CA ALA A 34 -20.14 8.34 4.23
C ALA A 34 -19.48 8.22 5.61
N ARG A 35 -19.50 7.03 6.18
CA ARG A 35 -18.75 6.69 7.40
C ARG A 35 -17.57 5.80 7.03
N VAL A 36 -16.60 5.69 7.93
CA VAL A 36 -15.52 4.69 7.82
C VAL A 36 -16.16 3.30 7.80
N MET A 37 -15.87 2.54 6.75
CA MET A 37 -16.32 1.17 6.59
C MET A 37 -15.11 0.25 6.57
N VAL A 38 -15.16 -0.81 7.37
CA VAL A 38 -14.18 -1.90 7.35
C VAL A 38 -14.94 -3.17 7.06
N ALA A 39 -14.52 -3.88 6.01
CA ALA A 39 -15.07 -5.15 5.60
C ALA A 39 -13.96 -6.20 5.50
N LYS A 40 -14.31 -7.48 5.69
CA LYS A 40 -13.46 -8.59 5.25
C LYS A 40 -13.68 -8.84 3.77
N TYR A 41 -12.62 -9.24 3.08
CA TYR A 41 -12.71 -9.76 1.72
C TYR A 41 -11.76 -10.95 1.54
N HIS A 42 -11.97 -11.72 0.49
CA HIS A 42 -11.04 -12.79 0.09
C HIS A 42 -10.13 -12.25 -1.01
N SER A 43 -8.83 -12.25 -0.77
CA SER A 43 -7.81 -12.06 -1.80
C SER A 43 -7.35 -13.45 -2.20
N GLY A 44 -8.06 -14.07 -3.15
CA GLY A 44 -7.90 -15.49 -3.49
C GLY A 44 -8.26 -16.41 -2.33
N HIS A 45 -7.33 -17.23 -1.85
CA HIS A 45 -7.58 -18.18 -0.75
C HIS A 45 -7.39 -17.57 0.64
N LYS A 46 -6.89 -16.34 0.73
CA LYS A 46 -6.59 -15.66 2.00
C LYS A 46 -7.58 -14.58 2.36
N THR A 47 -7.85 -14.44 3.66
CA THR A 47 -8.64 -13.33 4.20
C THR A 47 -7.83 -12.03 4.23
N GLY A 48 -8.42 -10.97 3.70
CA GLY A 48 -7.97 -9.59 3.80
C GLY A 48 -9.04 -8.68 4.39
N TYR A 49 -8.67 -7.42 4.55
CA TYR A 49 -9.50 -6.34 5.06
C TYR A 49 -9.52 -5.19 4.05
N LEU A 50 -10.72 -4.76 3.71
CA LEU A 50 -10.99 -3.57 2.93
C LEU A 50 -11.41 -2.47 3.90
N ARG A 51 -10.74 -1.32 3.86
CA ARG A 51 -11.21 -0.10 4.53
C ARG A 51 -11.53 0.94 3.48
N VAL A 52 -12.72 1.51 3.53
CA VAL A 52 -13.10 2.68 2.73
C VAL A 52 -13.47 3.78 3.70
N MET A 53 -12.85 4.95 3.57
CA MET A 53 -13.20 6.09 4.40
C MET A 53 -13.13 7.41 3.63
N PRO A 54 -14.07 8.33 3.90
CA PRO A 54 -13.88 9.72 3.52
C PRO A 54 -12.80 10.33 4.40
N ARG A 55 -11.94 11.15 3.80
CA ARG A 55 -10.99 12.01 4.52
C ARG A 55 -11.21 13.47 4.14
N ASN A 56 -10.66 14.38 4.95
CA ASN A 56 -10.72 15.83 4.72
C ASN A 56 -12.15 16.33 4.45
N LEU A 57 -13.09 15.96 5.32
CA LEU A 57 -14.51 16.30 5.23
C LEU A 57 -15.18 15.81 3.92
N GLY A 58 -14.78 14.64 3.42
CA GLY A 58 -15.33 14.04 2.20
C GLY A 58 -14.67 14.51 0.90
N LYS A 59 -13.61 15.32 0.98
CA LYS A 59 -12.84 15.72 -0.21
C LYS A 59 -11.94 14.60 -0.76
N HIS A 60 -11.52 13.67 0.11
CA HIS A 60 -10.62 12.59 -0.26
C HIS A 60 -11.31 11.23 -0.16
N LEU A 61 -11.11 10.40 -1.16
CA LEU A 61 -11.39 8.98 -1.12
C LEU A 61 -10.16 8.25 -0.61
N HIS A 62 -10.27 7.57 0.54
CA HIS A 62 -9.20 6.72 1.08
C HIS A 62 -9.64 5.27 1.10
N VAL A 63 -8.83 4.40 0.50
CA VAL A 63 -9.08 2.98 0.43
C VAL A 63 -7.83 2.20 0.84
N ASP A 64 -7.98 1.26 1.76
CA ASP A 64 -6.95 0.29 2.11
C ASP A 64 -7.40 -1.12 1.76
N CYS A 65 -6.50 -1.88 1.16
CA CYS A 65 -6.62 -3.32 0.99
C CYS A 65 -5.45 -3.96 1.73
N ALA A 66 -5.72 -4.65 2.83
CA ALA A 66 -4.70 -5.23 3.70
C ALA A 66 -4.89 -6.73 3.84
N ARG A 67 -3.80 -7.49 3.71
CA ARG A 67 -3.75 -8.89 4.11
C ARG A 67 -3.79 -9.02 5.63
N ARG A 68 -4.39 -10.10 6.16
CA ARG A 68 -4.34 -10.38 7.61
C ARG A 68 -2.91 -10.35 8.15
N GLU A 69 -1.94 -10.82 7.36
CA GLU A 69 -0.53 -10.88 7.77
C GLU A 69 0.15 -9.51 7.93
N PHE A 70 -0.48 -8.42 7.48
CA PHE A 70 -0.02 -7.05 7.75
C PHE A 70 -0.17 -6.68 9.23
N PHE A 71 -1.16 -7.26 9.92
CA PHE A 71 -1.47 -7.00 11.33
C PHE A 71 -0.84 -8.02 12.29
N ALA A 72 -0.10 -9.01 11.76
CA ALA A 72 0.25 -10.28 12.42
C ALA A 72 1.09 -10.21 13.71
N GLU A 73 1.45 -9.01 14.19
CA GLU A 73 2.14 -8.86 15.47
C GLU A 73 1.18 -9.01 16.67
N SER A 74 -0.14 -8.89 16.47
CA SER A 74 -1.14 -9.17 17.52
C SER A 74 -2.55 -9.27 16.93
N GLU A 75 -3.38 -10.18 17.45
CA GLU A 75 -4.81 -10.21 17.12
C GLU A 75 -5.53 -8.91 17.50
N SER A 76 -5.07 -8.23 18.55
CA SER A 76 -5.61 -6.92 18.97
C SER A 76 -5.38 -5.81 17.93
N LYS A 77 -4.47 -6.01 16.97
CA LYS A 77 -4.21 -5.07 15.87
C LYS A 77 -5.11 -5.33 14.66
N LEU A 78 -5.91 -6.41 14.65
CA LEU A 78 -6.84 -6.66 13.55
C LEU A 78 -7.95 -5.61 13.53
N PRO A 79 -8.30 -5.08 12.35
CA PRO A 79 -9.32 -4.05 12.27
C PRO A 79 -10.70 -4.67 12.56
N LYS A 80 -11.49 -4.00 13.40
CA LYS A 80 -12.87 -4.40 13.69
C LYS A 80 -13.71 -4.24 12.41
N VAL A 81 -14.36 -5.31 11.99
CA VAL A 81 -15.29 -5.29 10.86
C VAL A 81 -16.54 -4.51 11.28
N THR A 82 -16.89 -3.49 10.50
CA THR A 82 -18.05 -2.63 10.78
C THR A 82 -19.17 -2.82 9.76
N GLN A 83 -18.85 -3.30 8.56
CA GLN A 83 -19.80 -3.44 7.44
C GLN A 83 -19.47 -4.65 6.55
N SER A 84 -20.43 -5.02 5.70
CA SER A 84 -20.19 -6.04 4.66
C SER A 84 -19.31 -5.49 3.53
N LYS A 85 -18.67 -6.40 2.78
CA LYS A 85 -17.89 -6.05 1.57
C LYS A 85 -18.75 -5.25 0.57
N ALA A 86 -19.97 -5.72 0.30
CA ALA A 86 -20.88 -5.05 -0.64
C ALA A 86 -21.19 -3.60 -0.21
N LYS A 87 -21.42 -3.36 1.09
CA LYS A 87 -21.66 -2.00 1.61
C LYS A 87 -20.43 -1.10 1.48
N ALA A 88 -19.23 -1.61 1.73
CA ALA A 88 -18.01 -0.86 1.51
C ALA A 88 -17.80 -0.51 0.02
N LEU A 89 -18.10 -1.45 -0.89
CA LEU A 89 -17.98 -1.23 -2.33
C LEU A 89 -18.99 -0.23 -2.89
N GLN A 90 -20.20 -0.14 -2.33
CA GLN A 90 -21.19 0.89 -2.70
C GLN A 90 -20.66 2.32 -2.55
N VAL A 91 -19.74 2.56 -1.61
CA VAL A 91 -19.08 3.87 -1.46
C VAL A 91 -18.12 4.14 -2.63
N LEU A 92 -17.46 3.10 -3.16
CA LEU A 92 -16.59 3.23 -4.33
C LEU A 92 -17.42 3.42 -5.60
N GLU A 93 -18.53 2.69 -5.74
CA GLU A 93 -19.48 2.83 -6.86
C GLU A 93 -20.00 4.25 -6.98
N ALA A 94 -20.26 4.91 -5.85
CA ALA A 94 -20.65 6.32 -5.81
C ALA A 94 -19.61 7.29 -6.38
N CYS A 95 -18.36 6.86 -6.53
CA CYS A 95 -17.25 7.64 -7.06
C CYS A 95 -16.74 7.12 -8.40
N CYS A 96 -17.38 6.10 -8.98
CA CYS A 96 -17.02 5.56 -10.28
C CYS A 96 -17.07 6.67 -11.37
N GLY A 97 -16.07 6.68 -12.25
CA GLY A 97 -15.86 7.70 -13.28
C GLY A 97 -15.20 8.99 -12.77
N SER A 98 -15.01 9.14 -11.46
CA SER A 98 -14.36 10.34 -10.91
C SER A 98 -12.84 10.25 -11.05
N ASN A 99 -12.21 11.34 -11.48
CA ASN A 99 -10.76 11.48 -11.42
C ASN A 99 -10.30 11.80 -9.99
N ILE A 100 -9.21 11.16 -9.57
CA ILE A 100 -8.56 11.36 -8.29
C ILE A 100 -7.06 11.61 -8.50
N ASP A 101 -6.50 12.60 -7.82
CA ASP A 101 -5.05 12.75 -7.69
C ASP A 101 -4.64 12.01 -6.42
N ALA A 102 -4.06 10.83 -6.57
CA ALA A 102 -3.88 9.90 -5.48
C ALA A 102 -2.42 9.79 -5.02
N THR A 103 -2.23 9.84 -3.71
CA THR A 103 -1.10 9.22 -3.05
C THR A 103 -1.38 7.72 -2.93
N VAL A 104 -0.48 6.91 -3.46
CA VAL A 104 -0.54 5.45 -3.36
C VAL A 104 0.63 4.96 -2.52
N ALA A 105 0.33 4.15 -1.52
CA ALA A 105 1.33 3.51 -0.67
C ALA A 105 1.21 1.99 -0.71
N GLY A 106 2.31 1.32 -1.00
CA GLY A 106 2.44 -0.14 -0.94
C GLY A 106 3.35 -0.54 0.22
N TYR A 107 2.89 -1.48 1.04
CA TYR A 107 3.66 -2.05 2.14
C TYR A 107 4.13 -3.45 1.78
N PHE A 108 5.42 -3.61 1.53
CA PHE A 108 6.03 -4.85 1.07
C PHE A 108 6.82 -5.51 2.19
N ARG A 109 6.78 -6.83 2.23
CA ARG A 109 7.63 -7.60 3.16
C ARG A 109 8.58 -8.49 2.39
N LEU A 110 9.85 -8.41 2.75
CA LEU A 110 10.91 -9.25 2.25
C LEU A 110 11.96 -9.51 3.32
N ASP A 111 12.74 -10.54 3.10
CA ASP A 111 13.92 -10.82 3.91
C ASP A 111 15.08 -9.92 3.44
N SER A 112 15.92 -9.45 4.36
CA SER A 112 17.06 -8.55 4.08
C SER A 112 17.95 -9.01 2.93
N HIS A 113 18.22 -10.32 2.84
CA HIS A 113 19.06 -10.93 1.79
C HIS A 113 18.45 -10.85 0.38
N LYS A 114 17.15 -10.60 0.25
CA LYS A 114 16.48 -10.42 -1.05
C LYS A 114 16.61 -9.00 -1.60
N LEU A 115 17.12 -8.06 -0.81
CA LEU A 115 17.48 -6.74 -1.32
C LEU A 115 18.74 -6.84 -2.17
N PRO A 116 18.87 -6.03 -3.24
CA PRO A 116 20.08 -5.96 -4.05
C PRO A 116 21.31 -5.65 -3.20
N GLU A 117 22.43 -6.34 -3.44
CA GLU A 117 23.68 -6.15 -2.68
C GLU A 117 24.19 -4.71 -2.70
N ARG A 118 24.07 -4.06 -3.86
CA ARG A 118 24.43 -2.65 -4.06
C ARG A 118 23.24 -1.69 -3.90
N GLY A 119 22.11 -2.19 -3.39
CA GLY A 119 20.92 -1.38 -3.15
C GLY A 119 21.06 -0.55 -1.89
N ILE A 120 20.66 0.73 -1.95
CA ILE A 120 20.82 1.73 -0.87
C ILE A 120 20.34 1.19 0.47
N ILE A 121 19.15 0.56 0.51
CA ILE A 121 18.57 0.06 1.76
C ILE A 121 19.43 -1.06 2.38
N ARG A 122 19.96 -1.98 1.57
CA ARG A 122 20.81 -3.08 2.08
C ARG A 122 22.15 -2.56 2.55
N SER A 123 22.79 -1.66 1.79
CA SER A 123 24.05 -1.03 2.16
C SER A 123 23.93 -0.30 3.51
N LEU A 124 22.84 0.44 3.72
CA LEU A 124 22.59 1.15 4.98
C LEU A 124 22.22 0.22 6.15
N SER A 125 21.62 -0.95 5.87
CA SER A 125 21.16 -1.88 6.91
C SER A 125 22.19 -2.95 7.29
N THR A 126 23.37 -2.94 6.66
CA THR A 126 24.45 -3.90 6.94
C THR A 126 25.06 -3.64 8.32
N GLU A 127 25.32 -4.71 9.07
CA GLU A 127 26.01 -4.60 10.36
C GLU A 127 27.48 -4.24 10.14
N THR A 128 27.91 -3.17 10.81
CA THR A 128 29.31 -2.74 10.85
C THR A 128 29.81 -2.88 12.27
N GLY A 129 31.09 -3.24 12.45
CA GLY A 129 31.65 -3.45 13.77
C GLY A 129 33.07 -2.95 13.92
N SER A 130 33.38 -2.43 15.10
CA SER A 130 34.72 -2.02 15.52
C SER A 130 34.82 -2.11 17.05
N ALA A 131 35.96 -2.56 17.56
CA ALA A 131 36.23 -2.69 19.00
C ALA A 131 35.12 -3.42 19.81
N GLY A 132 34.55 -4.48 19.25
CA GLY A 132 33.49 -5.27 19.90
C GLY A 132 32.08 -4.65 19.83
N LEU A 133 31.94 -3.42 19.33
CA LEU A 133 30.64 -2.80 19.04
C LEU A 133 30.12 -3.27 17.68
N ARG A 134 28.81 -3.50 17.60
CA ARG A 134 28.08 -3.81 16.36
C ARG A 134 26.97 -2.81 16.18
N VAL A 135 26.97 -2.11 15.05
CA VAL A 135 26.02 -1.06 14.73
C VAL A 135 25.37 -1.36 13.39
N ARG A 136 24.05 -1.23 13.32
CA ARG A 136 23.28 -1.33 12.08
C ARG A 136 22.08 -0.40 12.09
N LEU A 137 21.72 0.14 10.94
CA LEU A 137 20.49 0.91 10.80
C LEU A 137 19.29 -0.04 10.68
N THR A 138 18.37 0.01 11.63
CA THR A 138 17.21 -0.90 11.66
C THR A 138 15.94 -0.28 11.06
N ALA A 139 15.92 1.02 10.80
CA ALA A 139 14.84 1.71 10.13
C ALA A 139 15.35 2.99 9.47
N GLY A 140 14.68 3.43 8.40
CA GLY A 140 15.05 4.65 7.71
C GLY A 140 13.95 5.17 6.80
N THR A 141 14.14 6.40 6.31
CA THR A 141 13.31 7.05 5.31
C THR A 141 14.21 7.67 4.25
N LEU A 142 13.91 7.41 2.99
CA LEU A 142 14.49 8.07 1.82
C LEU A 142 13.40 8.93 1.17
N SER A 143 13.72 10.20 0.96
CA SER A 143 12.94 11.08 0.10
C SER A 143 13.49 10.97 -1.31
N VAL A 144 12.60 10.83 -2.29
CA VAL A 144 12.97 10.69 -3.70
C VAL A 144 12.41 11.87 -4.48
N SER A 145 13.23 12.45 -5.35
CA SER A 145 12.85 13.55 -6.25
C SER A 145 13.18 13.16 -7.69
N GLY A 146 12.38 13.63 -8.64
CA GLY A 146 12.54 13.28 -10.05
C GLY A 146 12.07 11.86 -10.44
N ALA A 147 11.35 11.18 -9.54
CA ALA A 147 10.75 9.87 -9.80
C ALA A 147 9.25 9.86 -9.46
N PRO A 148 8.46 8.90 -9.98
CA PRO A 148 7.04 8.75 -9.62
C PRO A 148 6.79 8.36 -8.15
N ILE A 149 7.83 7.86 -7.46
CA ILE A 149 7.81 7.64 -6.01
C ILE A 149 8.43 8.84 -5.30
N THR A 150 7.87 9.18 -4.15
CA THR A 150 8.28 10.34 -3.36
C THR A 150 8.93 9.92 -2.05
N THR A 151 8.61 8.73 -1.52
CA THR A 151 9.13 8.27 -0.24
C THR A 151 9.29 6.77 -0.20
N VAL A 152 10.41 6.31 0.36
CA VAL A 152 10.63 4.91 0.73
C VAL A 152 10.96 4.86 2.21
N ARG A 153 10.20 4.08 2.99
CA ARG A 153 10.51 3.82 4.41
C ARG A 153 10.77 2.35 4.61
N TRP A 154 11.62 2.01 5.56
CA TRP A 154 11.79 0.62 5.97
C TRP A 154 11.96 0.51 7.47
N ALA A 155 11.60 -0.67 7.98
CA ALA A 155 11.95 -1.08 9.33
C ALA A 155 12.20 -2.59 9.35
N VAL A 156 13.23 -3.01 10.05
CA VAL A 156 13.46 -4.40 10.43
C VAL A 156 12.44 -4.77 11.51
N ARG A 157 11.74 -5.89 11.32
CA ARG A 157 10.69 -6.39 12.20
C ARG A 157 10.97 -7.84 12.60
N GLY A 158 10.92 -8.10 13.90
CA GLY A 158 11.10 -9.43 14.48
C GLY A 158 12.54 -9.97 14.41
N LYS A 159 12.73 -11.19 14.89
CA LYS A 159 14.05 -11.84 15.03
C LYS A 159 14.66 -12.34 13.71
N LYS A 160 13.86 -12.51 12.64
CA LYS A 160 14.27 -13.12 11.37
C LYS A 160 14.69 -12.11 10.29
N GLU A 161 15.11 -10.90 10.69
CA GLU A 161 15.55 -9.84 9.76
C GLU A 161 14.56 -9.52 8.62
N ARG A 162 13.26 -9.67 8.90
CA ARG A 162 12.22 -9.34 7.93
C ARG A 162 12.11 -7.83 7.87
N MET A 163 12.19 -7.28 6.66
CA MET A 163 12.01 -5.86 6.45
C MET A 163 10.59 -5.60 5.98
N LEU A 164 9.94 -4.63 6.62
CA LEU A 164 8.71 -4.02 6.13
C LEU A 164 9.09 -2.73 5.41
N LEU A 165 8.83 -2.66 4.11
CA LEU A 165 9.10 -1.50 3.29
C LEU A 165 7.80 -0.83 2.92
N GLN A 166 7.74 0.49 3.07
CA GLN A 166 6.67 1.32 2.56
C GLN A 166 7.21 2.08 1.36
N VAL A 167 6.62 1.88 0.18
CA VAL A 167 6.87 2.71 -1.00
C VAL A 167 5.67 3.62 -1.19
N VAL A 168 5.89 4.91 -1.34
CA VAL A 168 4.86 5.93 -1.54
C VAL A 168 5.17 6.70 -2.80
N GLY A 169 4.14 6.96 -3.60
CA GLY A 169 4.24 7.88 -4.72
C GLY A 169 2.89 8.50 -5.06
N GLU A 170 2.89 9.31 -6.10
CA GLU A 170 1.73 10.07 -6.54
C GLU A 170 1.38 9.70 -7.97
N ARG A 171 0.10 9.45 -8.22
CA ARG A 171 -0.43 9.15 -9.55
C ARG A 171 -1.92 9.49 -9.62
N SER A 172 -2.35 10.05 -10.74
CA SER A 172 -3.77 10.27 -11.00
C SER A 172 -4.42 9.00 -11.53
N PHE A 173 -5.65 8.74 -11.09
CA PHE A 173 -6.48 7.61 -11.54
C PHE A 173 -7.89 8.09 -11.85
N THR A 174 -8.58 7.35 -12.72
CA THR A 174 -10.05 7.36 -12.76
C THR A 174 -10.55 6.21 -11.91
N VAL A 175 -11.50 6.48 -11.01
CA VAL A 175 -12.11 5.41 -10.20
C VAL A 175 -12.95 4.54 -11.14
N SER A 176 -12.46 3.35 -11.46
CA SER A 176 -13.07 2.34 -12.33
C SER A 176 -13.18 1.00 -11.59
N GLU A 177 -13.72 -0.05 -12.20
CA GLU A 177 -13.74 -1.38 -11.56
C GLU A 177 -12.32 -1.91 -11.27
N THR A 178 -11.32 -1.50 -12.04
CA THR A 178 -9.92 -1.98 -12.01
C THR A 178 -8.96 -1.06 -11.26
N TYR A 179 -9.39 0.13 -10.79
CA TYR A 179 -8.45 1.16 -10.31
C TYR A 179 -7.55 0.70 -9.15
N LEU A 180 -8.03 -0.17 -8.25
CA LEU A 180 -7.22 -0.72 -7.16
C LEU A 180 -6.19 -1.73 -7.66
N GLU A 181 -6.51 -2.49 -8.69
CA GLU A 181 -5.59 -3.42 -9.35
C GLU A 181 -4.50 -2.64 -10.10
N GLU A 182 -4.89 -1.58 -10.81
CA GLU A 182 -3.97 -0.66 -11.49
C GLU A 182 -3.03 0.03 -10.49
N ALA A 183 -3.56 0.49 -9.35
CA ALA A 183 -2.76 1.08 -8.29
C ALA A 183 -1.77 0.07 -7.68
N LEU A 184 -2.20 -1.18 -7.47
CA LEU A 184 -1.32 -2.26 -7.01
C LEU A 184 -0.22 -2.56 -8.02
N GLN A 185 -0.58 -2.73 -9.30
CA GLN A 185 0.38 -3.02 -10.37
C GLN A 185 1.40 -1.90 -10.47
N TRP A 186 0.95 -0.64 -10.44
CA TRP A 186 1.83 0.51 -10.52
C TRP A 186 2.82 0.57 -9.35
N ILE A 187 2.34 0.52 -8.10
CA ILE A 187 3.24 0.60 -6.95
C ILE A 187 4.14 -0.64 -6.86
N GLY A 188 3.66 -1.79 -7.32
CA GLY A 188 4.46 -3.01 -7.49
C GLY A 188 5.60 -2.83 -8.48
N THR A 189 5.34 -2.24 -9.65
CA THR A 189 6.37 -1.90 -10.65
C THR A 189 7.38 -0.91 -10.08
N MET A 190 6.92 0.13 -9.36
CA MET A 190 7.82 1.08 -8.70
C MET A 190 8.71 0.38 -7.66
N PHE A 191 8.14 -0.54 -6.87
CA PHE A 191 8.89 -1.35 -5.93
C PHE A 191 9.95 -2.22 -6.63
N GLN A 192 9.60 -2.92 -7.71
CA GLN A 192 10.57 -3.72 -8.48
C GLN A 192 11.72 -2.85 -9.01
N LYS A 193 11.39 -1.74 -9.68
CA LYS A 193 12.36 -0.87 -10.33
C LYS A 193 13.29 -0.15 -9.34
N PHE A 194 12.71 0.50 -8.33
CA PHE A 194 13.48 1.40 -7.44
C PHE A 194 14.02 0.72 -6.19
N ILE A 195 13.45 -0.42 -5.78
CA ILE A 195 13.91 -1.14 -4.57
C ILE A 195 14.69 -2.39 -4.93
N LEU A 196 14.19 -3.18 -5.89
CA LEU A 196 14.83 -4.44 -6.29
C LEU A 196 15.77 -4.31 -7.49
N GLY A 197 15.78 -3.17 -8.19
CA GLY A 197 16.64 -2.95 -9.35
C GLY A 197 16.34 -3.89 -10.51
N THR A 198 15.14 -4.48 -10.56
CA THR A 198 14.69 -5.36 -11.65
C THR A 198 13.84 -4.56 -12.65
N PRO A 199 13.96 -4.82 -13.97
CA PRO A 199 13.03 -4.26 -14.93
C PRO A 199 11.61 -4.69 -14.55
N GLY A 200 10.65 -3.76 -14.54
CA GLY A 200 9.25 -4.11 -14.37
C GLY A 200 8.80 -5.04 -15.51
N ASN A 201 7.72 -5.79 -15.33
CA ASN A 201 7.13 -6.71 -16.33
C ASN A 201 6.62 -6.02 -17.64
N GLY A 202 7.15 -4.86 -18.03
CA GLY A 202 6.82 -4.14 -19.26
C GLY A 202 8.02 -3.48 -19.97
N ASP A 203 9.25 -3.69 -19.52
CA ASP A 203 10.47 -3.11 -20.12
C ASP A 203 11.31 -4.17 -20.90
N ARG A 204 10.65 -5.09 -21.62
CA ARG A 204 11.30 -6.04 -22.56
C ARG A 204 10.83 -5.83 -23.97
#